data_AF-A0A4Q0SQA1-F1
#
_entry.id   AF-A0A4Q0SQA1-F1
#
_cell.length_a   1.000
_cell.length_b   1.000
_cell.length_c   1.000
_cell.angle_alpha   90.00
_cell.angle_beta   90.00
_cell.angle_gamma   90.00
#
_symmetry.space_group_name_H-M   'P 1'
#
loop_
_entity.id
_entity.type
_entity.pdbx_description
1 polymer ?
#
loop_
_entity_poly.entity_id
_entity_poly.type
_entity_poly.pdbx_seq_one_letter_code
_entity_poly.pdbx_strand_id
1 'polypeptide(L)'
;AKALRYALRHWDGLTLYLDDGRIEMDTNAVERAMRPIKLNAKNSLFAGCDEGAENWALLASLIETCKLNGVSAEHWLADVLAKLVNGWPAA
;
A
#
# COMPACT_ATOMS: atom_id res chain seq x y z
N ALA A 1 -13.29 27.23 -12.65
CA ALA A 1 -12.94 26.27 -13.72
C ALA A 1 -11.70 25.39 -13.48
N LYS A 2 -10.97 25.50 -12.34
CA LYS A 2 -9.76 24.67 -12.09
C LYS A 2 -10.06 23.17 -11.96
N ALA A 3 -11.13 22.81 -11.23
CA ALA A 3 -11.55 21.42 -11.05
C ALA A 3 -11.96 20.75 -12.38
N LEU A 4 -12.69 21.45 -13.24
CA LEU A 4 -13.11 20.93 -14.54
C LEU A 4 -11.90 20.63 -15.45
N ARG A 5 -10.94 21.57 -15.51
CA ARG A 5 -9.68 21.37 -16.26
C ARG A 5 -8.85 20.23 -15.69
N TYR A 6 -8.86 20.04 -14.37
CA TYR A 6 -8.19 18.92 -13.72
C TYR A 6 -8.82 17.59 -14.16
N ALA A 7 -10.15 17.46 -14.08
CA ALA A 7 -10.85 16.27 -14.52
C ALA A 7 -10.59 15.94 -15.99
N LEU A 8 -10.68 16.95 -16.88
CA LEU A 8 -10.41 16.78 -18.31
C LEU A 8 -8.98 16.32 -18.60
N ARG A 9 -7.98 16.78 -17.83
CA ARG A 9 -6.60 16.33 -17.98
C ARG A 9 -6.39 14.85 -17.61
N HIS A 10 -7.25 14.30 -16.76
CA HIS A 10 -7.17 12.91 -16.31
C HIS A 10 -8.25 12.02 -16.95
N TRP A 11 -8.95 12.51 -17.97
CA TRP A 11 -10.10 11.86 -18.57
C TRP A 11 -9.81 10.42 -19.02
N ASP A 12 -8.71 10.21 -19.74
CA ASP A 12 -8.31 8.89 -20.25
C ASP A 12 -8.17 7.85 -19.12
N GLY A 13 -7.64 8.25 -17.97
CA GLY A 13 -7.52 7.38 -16.80
C GLY A 13 -8.86 7.14 -16.09
N LEU A 14 -9.73 8.15 -16.05
CA LEU A 14 -11.07 8.06 -15.46
C LEU A 14 -12.01 7.16 -16.27
N THR A 15 -11.82 7.03 -17.58
CA THR A 15 -12.65 6.21 -18.46
C THR A 15 -12.05 4.85 -18.80
N LEU A 16 -10.83 4.54 -18.33
CA LEU A 16 -10.12 3.31 -18.70
C LEU A 16 -10.89 2.02 -18.37
N TYR A 17 -11.73 2.04 -17.34
CA TYR A 17 -12.59 0.90 -16.96
C TYR A 17 -13.62 0.53 -18.05
N LEU A 18 -13.92 1.44 -18.99
CA LEU A 18 -14.80 1.16 -20.14
C LEU A 18 -14.12 0.21 -21.15
N ASP A 19 -12.79 0.25 -21.22
CA ASP A 19 -12.00 -0.54 -22.15
C ASP A 19 -11.32 -1.76 -21.48
N ASP A 20 -11.05 -1.69 -20.18
CA ASP A 20 -10.43 -2.77 -19.39
C ASP A 20 -11.31 -3.19 -18.19
N GLY A 21 -12.01 -4.31 -18.36
CA GLY A 21 -12.91 -4.87 -17.32
C GLY A 21 -12.21 -5.42 -16.08
N ARG A 22 -10.88 -5.39 -16.01
CA ARG A 22 -10.11 -5.70 -14.78
C ARG A 22 -10.03 -4.50 -13.83
N ILE A 23 -10.38 -3.32 -14.31
CA ILE A 23 -10.32 -2.07 -13.56
C ILE A 23 -11.71 -1.74 -13.04
N GLU A 24 -11.80 -1.53 -11.73
CA GLU A 24 -13.03 -1.09 -11.10
C GLU A 24 -13.34 0.37 -11.48
N MET A 25 -14.62 0.68 -11.67
CA MET A 25 -15.07 2.05 -11.96
C MET A 25 -14.78 3.03 -10.81
N ASP A 26 -14.66 2.52 -9.59
CA ASP A 26 -14.38 3.29 -8.39
C ASP A 26 -13.08 2.87 -7.71
N THR A 27 -12.58 3.75 -6.82
CA THR A 27 -11.36 3.52 -6.05
C THR A 27 -11.64 3.04 -4.63
N ASN A 28 -12.85 2.57 -4.32
CA ASN A 28 -13.26 2.26 -2.94
C ASN A 28 -12.37 1.20 -2.29
N ALA A 29 -11.92 0.20 -3.05
CA ALA A 29 -11.01 -0.83 -2.55
C ALA A 29 -9.67 -0.22 -2.11
N VAL A 30 -9.11 0.67 -2.94
CA VAL A 30 -7.86 1.39 -2.66
C VAL A 30 -8.02 2.34 -1.47
N GLU A 31 -9.09 3.12 -1.43
CA GLU A 31 -9.35 4.05 -0.33
C GLU A 31 -9.54 3.34 1.01
N ARG A 32 -10.24 2.19 1.00
CA ARG A 32 -10.38 1.33 2.18
C ARG A 32 -9.04 0.80 2.66
N ALA A 33 -8.17 0.36 1.76
CA ALA A 33 -6.82 -0.11 2.10
C ALA A 33 -5.93 1.02 2.65
N MET A 34 -6.10 2.25 2.17
CA MET A 34 -5.33 3.41 2.62
C MET A 34 -5.81 4.02 3.95
N ARG A 35 -7.07 3.80 4.32
CA ARG A 35 -7.66 4.40 5.52
C ARG A 35 -6.92 4.05 6.83
N PRO A 36 -6.52 2.79 7.10
CA PRO A 36 -5.72 2.44 8.28
C PRO A 36 -4.36 3.16 8.32
N ILE A 37 -3.70 3.33 7.17
CA ILE A 37 -2.41 4.03 7.08
C ILE A 37 -2.56 5.48 7.53
N LYS A 38 -3.57 6.17 7.00
CA LYS A 38 -3.86 7.57 7.38
C LYS A 38 -4.25 7.69 8.86
N LEU A 39 -5.02 6.73 9.38
CA LEU A 39 -5.41 6.72 10.79
C LEU A 39 -4.20 6.50 11.71
N ASN A 40 -3.32 5.55 11.38
CA ASN A 40 -2.08 5.31 12.11
C ASN A 40 -1.15 6.52 12.11
N ALA A 41 -0.98 7.18 10.96
CA ALA A 41 -0.19 8.40 10.86
C ALA A 41 -0.74 9.51 11.78
N LYS A 42 -2.06 9.67 11.85
CA LYS A 42 -2.72 10.64 12.75
C LYS A 42 -2.52 10.30 14.24
N ASN A 43 -2.45 9.02 14.58
CA ASN A 43 -2.37 8.54 15.96
C ASN A 43 -0.93 8.31 16.46
N SER A 44 0.08 8.52 15.61
CA SER A 44 1.48 8.37 16.00
C SER A 44 1.97 9.65 16.69
N LEU A 45 1.97 9.63 18.03
CA LEU A 45 2.32 10.77 18.89
C LEU A 45 3.80 11.18 18.82
N PHE A 46 4.68 10.32 18.30
CA PHE A 46 6.14 10.51 18.30
C PHE A 46 6.80 10.21 16.94
N ALA A 47 6.04 10.23 15.85
CA ALA A 47 6.62 10.20 14.51
C ALA A 47 7.33 11.53 14.24
N GLY A 48 8.66 11.55 14.36
CA GLY A 48 9.47 12.77 14.30
C GLY A 48 10.57 12.78 13.25
N CYS A 49 10.77 11.71 12.50
CA CYS A 49 11.79 11.65 11.44
C CYS A 49 11.26 11.00 10.16
N ASP A 50 11.78 11.48 9.03
CA ASP A 50 11.41 11.00 7.69
C ASP A 50 11.84 9.54 7.48
N GLU A 51 13.03 9.16 7.98
CA GLU A 51 13.53 7.78 7.92
C GLU A 51 12.60 6.79 8.64
N GLY A 52 12.00 7.19 9.76
CA GLY A 52 11.01 6.39 10.47
C GLY A 52 9.72 6.21 9.65
N ALA A 53 9.32 7.26 8.93
CA ALA A 53 8.16 7.21 8.03
C ALA A 53 8.41 6.29 6.82
N GLU A 54 9.62 6.34 6.23
CA GLU A 54 10.02 5.46 5.13
C GLU A 54 10.04 3.99 5.57
N ASN A 55 10.66 3.70 6.71
CA ASN A 55 10.69 2.34 7.28
C ASN A 55 9.28 1.81 7.56
N TRP A 56 8.40 2.67 8.09
CA TRP A 56 7.01 2.29 8.30
C TRP A 56 6.26 2.05 6.99
N ALA A 57 6.49 2.87 5.96
CA ALA A 57 5.89 2.67 4.65
C ALA A 57 6.33 1.34 4.01
N LEU A 58 7.60 0.95 4.18
CA LEU A 58 8.13 -0.34 3.74
C LEU A 58 7.40 -1.50 4.45
N LEU A 59 7.33 -1.47 5.79
CA LEU A 59 6.65 -2.51 6.58
C LEU A 59 5.16 -2.61 6.23
N ALA A 60 4.47 -1.47 6.13
CA ALA A 60 3.06 -1.44 5.75
C ALA A 60 2.84 -2.04 4.36
N SER A 61 3.72 -1.75 3.40
CA SER A 61 3.65 -2.31 2.04
C SER A 61 3.79 -3.84 2.04
N LEU A 62 4.72 -4.39 2.84
CA LEU A 62 4.90 -5.83 2.99
C LEU A 62 3.67 -6.49 3.63
N ILE A 63 3.12 -5.87 4.67
CA ILE A 63 1.92 -6.37 5.37
C ILE A 63 0.70 -6.36 4.44
N GLU A 64 0.47 -5.28 3.71
CA GLU A 64 -0.65 -5.20 2.74
C GLU A 64 -0.46 -6.21 1.60
N THR A 65 0.77 -6.44 1.14
CA THR A 65 1.06 -7.48 0.15
C THR A 65 0.71 -8.87 0.68
N CYS A 66 1.02 -9.18 1.94
CA CYS A 66 0.63 -10.44 2.57
C CYS A 66 -0.90 -10.60 2.58
N LYS A 67 -1.64 -9.55 2.98
CA LYS A 67 -3.10 -9.56 3.00
C LYS A 67 -3.70 -9.80 1.61
N LEU A 68 -3.18 -9.12 0.58
CA LEU A 68 -3.63 -9.29 -0.82
C LEU A 68 -3.43 -10.72 -1.32
N ASN A 69 -2.42 -11.43 -0.82
CA ASN A 69 -2.11 -12.81 -1.19
C ASN A 69 -2.72 -13.85 -0.23
N GLY A 70 -3.52 -13.43 0.75
CA GLY A 70 -4.10 -14.35 1.74
C GLY A 70 -3.07 -15.01 2.67
N VAL A 71 -1.89 -14.42 2.81
CA VAL A 71 -0.81 -14.91 3.67
C VAL A 71 -0.85 -14.18 5.02
N SER A 72 -0.64 -14.92 6.11
CA SER A 72 -0.47 -14.30 7.44
C SER A 72 0.82 -13.48 7.48
N ALA A 73 0.69 -12.17 7.64
CA ALA A 73 1.84 -11.26 7.69
C ALA A 73 2.80 -11.57 8.84
N GLU A 74 2.29 -12.03 9.99
CA GLU A 74 3.10 -12.46 11.13
C GLU A 74 3.95 -13.68 10.78
N HIS A 75 3.32 -14.74 10.23
CA HIS A 75 4.04 -15.94 9.84
C HIS A 75 5.06 -15.65 8.74
N TRP A 76 4.69 -14.84 7.76
CA TRP A 76 5.60 -14.44 6.68
C TRP A 76 6.80 -13.67 7.23
N LEU A 77 6.59 -12.71 8.12
CA LEU A 77 7.66 -11.92 8.69
C LEU A 77 8.59 -12.78 9.56
N ALA A 78 8.04 -13.67 10.38
CA ALA A 78 8.83 -14.60 11.20
C ALA A 78 9.68 -15.54 10.34
N ASP A 79 9.10 -16.12 9.29
CA ASP A 79 9.79 -17.01 8.35
C ASP A 79 10.93 -16.28 7.60
N VAL A 80 10.65 -15.09 7.07
CA VAL A 80 11.66 -14.29 6.35
C VAL A 80 12.80 -13.87 7.28
N LEU A 81 12.51 -13.38 8.48
CA LEU A 81 13.55 -13.00 9.43
C LEU A 81 14.40 -14.19 9.87
N ALA A 82 13.77 -15.36 10.12
CA ALA A 82 14.50 -16.58 10.44
C ALA A 82 15.42 -17.01 9.28
N LYS A 83 14.93 -16.95 8.03
CA LYS A 83 15.73 -17.25 6.84
C LYS A 83 16.91 -16.30 6.67
N LEU A 84 16.71 -15.01 6.87
CA LEU A 84 17.77 -13.99 6.78
C LEU A 84 18.86 -14.24 7.83
N VAL A 85 18.48 -14.51 9.09
CA VAL A 85 19.43 -14.83 10.16
C VAL A 85 20.23 -16.11 9.86
N ASN A 86 19.60 -17.08 9.20
CA ASN A 86 20.25 -18.34 8.80
C ASN A 86 21.02 -18.23 7.46
N GLY A 87 21.16 -17.03 6.88
CA GLY A 87 21.96 -16.80 5.67
C GLY A 87 21.31 -17.30 4.38
N TRP A 88 19.97 -17.36 4.31
CA TRP A 88 19.25 -17.74 3.09
C TRP A 88 19.14 -16.57 2.09
N PRO A 89 19.24 -16.83 0.77
CA PRO A 89 19.63 -18.10 0.16
C PRO A 89 21.11 -18.38 0.42
N ALA A 90 21.42 -19.63 0.78
CA ALA A 90 22.81 -20.03 0.94
C ALA A 90 23.52 -19.80 -0.40
N ALA A 91 24.52 -18.93 -0.39
CA ALA A 91 25.41 -18.69 -1.53
C ALA A 91 26.23 -19.94 -1.85
#